data_AF-A0AA37I3F0-F1
#
_entry.id   AF-A0AA37I3F0-F1
#
_cell.length_a   1.000
_cell.length_b   1.000
_cell.length_c   1.000
_cell.angle_alpha   90.00
_cell.angle_beta   90.00
_cell.angle_gamma   90.00
#
_symmetry.space_group_name_H-M   'P 1'
#
loop_
_entity.id
_entity.type
_entity.pdbx_description
1 polymer ?
#
loop_
_entity_poly.entity_id
_entity_poly.type
_entity_poly.pdbx_seq_one_letter_code
_entity_poly.pdbx_strand_id
1 'polypeptide(L)'
;MNIFKKLFGKNEENDSQPKNVNPEVTSNVHENTPAQENQAEETKVEETKAEEKIEQPVAATVETKPLENATAEAKPQPQPQQPQFHMPEDFIKMEDVADIDIDTMDHKFTMVILKTLPLQDDEVEVNGNVHGKIEINDEVYICCPSGVMKAKVVHIEDNSQISAQHLEDKAARIVIKGIKNKQLVAPLMVVTNVPPMKIIKSPNDVENPFLKGLIRDVPFLNQDPNYMNIVSFMLCHNIYVAPVIVRDEEGKVLTQEIVNEAHGIKGGWTLDVKWLISDDAMMFPLFTDHRSYNTYIEKMKESAGAETEIEASVMLPMSFQDALAMTQHIQTNIAQETENKIPEEYKQKIQNAGMVINAYDNPNLNLDKNFINNLITSEGYQQEFNQKK
;
A
#
# COMPACT_ATOMS: atom_id res chain seq x y z
N MET A 1 -23.21 0.82 -29.96
CA MET A 1 -22.36 1.65 -30.84
C MET A 1 -21.82 2.91 -30.16
N ASN A 2 -21.96 3.10 -28.83
CA ASN A 2 -21.54 4.33 -28.14
C ASN A 2 -20.74 4.14 -26.83
N ILE A 3 -20.31 2.92 -26.49
CA ILE A 3 -19.57 2.66 -25.25
C ILE A 3 -18.07 2.98 -25.41
N PHE A 4 -17.48 2.78 -26.59
CA PHE A 4 -16.05 2.94 -26.81
C PHE A 4 -15.57 4.38 -27.04
N LYS A 5 -16.42 5.28 -27.54
CA LYS A 5 -16.06 6.72 -27.65
C LYS A 5 -15.92 7.42 -26.29
N LYS A 6 -16.51 6.87 -25.22
CA LYS A 6 -16.45 7.42 -23.86
C LYS A 6 -15.25 6.93 -23.03
N LEU A 7 -14.71 5.75 -23.36
CA LEU A 7 -13.57 5.17 -22.66
C LEU A 7 -12.22 5.65 -23.22
N PHE A 8 -12.17 6.02 -24.51
CA PHE A 8 -10.92 6.35 -25.20
C PHE A 8 -11.10 7.63 -26.02
N GLY A 9 -10.85 8.79 -25.38
CA GLY A 9 -10.76 10.07 -26.10
C GLY A 9 -9.65 9.99 -27.13
N LYS A 10 -9.97 10.25 -28.40
CA LYS A 10 -8.99 10.32 -29.48
C LYS A 10 -8.13 11.57 -29.33
N ASN A 11 -6.81 11.41 -29.24
CA ASN A 11 -5.88 12.44 -29.67
C ASN A 11 -5.68 12.30 -31.18
N GLU A 12 -6.09 13.32 -31.93
CA GLU A 12 -5.78 13.42 -33.35
C GLU A 12 -4.30 13.74 -33.55
N GLU A 13 -3.66 12.97 -34.42
CA GLU A 13 -2.28 13.12 -34.88
C GLU A 13 -2.06 14.52 -35.46
N ASN A 14 -1.01 15.21 -35.02
CA ASN A 14 -0.39 16.26 -35.80
C ASN A 14 1.05 15.87 -36.13
N ASP A 15 1.22 15.48 -37.38
CA ASP A 15 2.46 15.33 -38.11
C ASP A 15 3.38 16.54 -37.89
N SER A 16 4.55 16.33 -37.31
CA SER A 16 5.70 17.24 -37.51
C SER A 16 7.03 16.51 -37.29
N GLN A 17 7.76 16.36 -38.40
CA GLN A 17 9.08 15.74 -38.50
C GLN A 17 10.12 16.32 -37.52
N PRO A 18 11.04 15.52 -36.97
CA PRO A 18 12.22 16.08 -36.31
C PRO A 18 13.34 16.38 -37.31
N LYS A 19 13.84 17.61 -37.23
CA LYS A 19 15.06 18.08 -37.89
C LYS A 19 16.29 17.43 -37.25
N ASN A 20 17.16 16.95 -38.13
CA ASN A 20 18.56 16.57 -37.96
C ASN A 20 19.33 17.50 -37.02
N VAL A 21 19.94 16.97 -35.96
CA VAL A 21 21.12 17.57 -35.30
C VAL A 21 22.11 16.47 -34.95
N ASN A 22 23.28 16.57 -35.58
CA ASN A 22 24.46 15.74 -35.40
C ASN A 22 25.14 16.03 -34.05
N PRO A 23 25.87 15.06 -33.47
CA PRO A 23 27.14 15.42 -32.86
C PRO A 23 28.27 14.49 -33.32
N GLU A 24 29.28 15.10 -33.95
CA GLU A 24 30.66 14.63 -33.87
C GLU A 24 31.16 14.81 -32.42
N VAL A 25 31.99 13.89 -31.94
CA VAL A 25 33.39 14.12 -31.54
C VAL A 25 33.89 13.01 -30.59
N THR A 26 34.72 12.16 -31.21
CA THR A 26 35.95 11.49 -30.74
C THR A 26 35.95 10.56 -29.52
N SER A 27 36.18 9.30 -29.88
CA SER A 27 37.05 8.31 -29.24
C SER A 27 38.34 8.87 -28.62
N ASN A 28 38.71 8.36 -27.45
CA ASN A 28 40.10 8.08 -27.13
C ASN A 28 40.20 6.78 -26.31
N VAL A 29 40.84 5.81 -26.95
CA VAL A 29 41.32 4.54 -26.42
C VAL A 29 42.61 4.81 -25.66
N HIS A 30 42.73 4.32 -24.43
CA HIS A 30 44.02 4.01 -23.82
C HIS A 30 43.93 2.70 -23.05
N GLU A 31 44.67 1.72 -23.55
CA GLU A 31 45.05 0.49 -22.89
C GLU A 31 45.87 0.81 -21.63
N ASN A 32 45.70 0.02 -20.57
CA ASN A 32 46.81 -0.54 -19.80
C ASN A 32 46.30 -1.59 -18.81
N THR A 33 46.68 -2.84 -19.09
CA THR A 33 46.74 -3.94 -18.12
C THR A 33 47.84 -3.65 -17.09
N PRO A 34 47.74 -4.21 -15.87
CA PRO A 34 48.69 -5.26 -15.56
C PRO A 34 48.06 -6.47 -14.84
N ALA A 35 48.54 -7.64 -15.22
CA ALA A 35 48.37 -8.88 -14.49
C ALA A 35 49.34 -8.91 -13.30
N GLN A 36 48.91 -9.50 -12.18
CA GLN A 36 49.74 -10.46 -11.45
C GLN A 36 48.91 -11.28 -10.45
N GLU A 37 48.94 -12.58 -10.70
CA GLU A 37 49.01 -13.73 -9.79
C GLU A 37 48.69 -13.50 -8.30
N ASN A 38 47.75 -14.29 -7.77
CA ASN A 38 48.08 -15.11 -6.60
C ASN A 38 47.19 -16.35 -6.45
N GLN A 39 47.87 -17.38 -5.98
CA GLN A 39 47.45 -18.76 -5.71
C GLN A 39 46.33 -18.84 -4.68
N ALA A 40 45.41 -19.79 -4.85
CA ALA A 40 44.53 -20.24 -3.77
C ALA A 40 44.70 -21.76 -3.62
N GLU A 41 45.16 -22.14 -2.42
CA GLU A 41 45.40 -23.49 -1.96
C GLU A 41 44.12 -24.33 -1.93
N GLU A 42 44.22 -25.55 -2.47
CA GLU A 42 43.25 -26.62 -2.26
C GLU A 42 43.26 -27.03 -0.78
N THR A 43 42.15 -26.79 -0.08
CA THR A 43 41.91 -27.41 1.24
C THR A 43 40.88 -28.52 1.08
N LYS A 44 41.34 -29.76 1.17
CA LYS A 44 40.52 -30.97 1.37
C LYS A 44 39.73 -30.84 2.67
N VAL A 45 38.43 -31.10 2.62
CA VAL A 45 37.63 -31.42 3.79
C VAL A 45 37.20 -32.88 3.68
N GLU A 46 37.67 -33.68 4.64
CA GLU A 46 37.33 -35.08 4.86
C GLU A 46 35.84 -35.23 5.24
N GLU A 47 35.13 -36.08 4.50
CA GLU A 47 33.85 -36.65 4.93
C GLU A 47 34.10 -37.64 6.08
N THR A 48 33.55 -37.34 7.25
CA THR A 48 33.40 -38.31 8.34
C THR A 48 31.94 -38.68 8.50
N LYS A 49 31.63 -39.96 8.23
CA LYS A 49 30.36 -40.63 8.51
C LYS A 49 30.14 -40.70 10.03
N ALA A 50 29.03 -40.13 10.50
CA ALA A 50 28.45 -40.46 11.80
C ALA A 50 27.11 -41.16 11.57
N GLU A 51 27.03 -42.42 11.98
CA GLU A 51 25.82 -43.22 12.05
C GLU A 51 24.97 -42.74 13.23
N GLU A 52 23.77 -42.23 12.96
CA GLU A 52 22.78 -41.93 14.00
C GLU A 52 21.63 -42.95 13.92
N LYS A 53 21.48 -43.70 15.02
CA LYS A 53 20.46 -44.74 15.22
C LYS A 53 19.07 -44.12 15.27
N ILE A 54 18.20 -44.59 14.40
CA ILE A 54 16.75 -44.33 14.46
C ILE A 54 16.14 -45.31 15.48
N GLU A 55 15.77 -44.80 16.66
CA GLU A 55 14.89 -45.52 17.59
C GLU A 55 13.42 -45.31 17.18
N GLN A 56 12.72 -46.41 16.90
CA GLN A 56 11.27 -46.45 16.67
C GLN A 56 10.53 -46.34 18.02
N PRO A 57 9.46 -45.54 18.14
CA PRO A 57 8.56 -45.65 19.27
C PRO A 57 7.54 -46.80 19.08
N VAL A 58 7.46 -47.57 20.15
CA VAL A 58 6.69 -48.81 20.37
C VAL A 58 5.18 -48.57 20.29
N ALA A 59 4.48 -49.44 19.58
CA ALA A 59 3.02 -49.52 19.56
C ALA A 59 2.48 -49.94 20.94
N ALA A 60 1.77 -49.02 21.62
CA ALA A 60 1.01 -49.33 22.82
C ALA A 60 -0.43 -49.70 22.45
N THR A 61 -0.76 -50.96 22.72
CA THR A 61 -2.08 -51.58 22.62
C THR A 61 -3.07 -50.88 23.54
N VAL A 62 -4.16 -50.34 23.00
CA VAL A 62 -5.29 -49.81 23.79
C VAL A 62 -6.39 -50.88 23.84
N GLU A 63 -6.65 -51.39 25.04
CA GLU A 63 -7.80 -52.25 25.35
C GLU A 63 -9.11 -51.48 25.11
N THR A 64 -9.97 -52.02 24.25
CA THR A 64 -11.34 -51.53 24.08
C THR A 64 -12.24 -52.11 25.17
N LYS A 65 -12.76 -51.26 26.06
CA LYS A 65 -13.96 -51.56 26.88
C LYS A 65 -15.22 -50.92 26.25
N PRO A 66 -16.41 -51.52 26.40
CA PRO A 66 -17.62 -51.08 25.70
C PRO A 66 -18.21 -49.81 26.32
N LEU A 67 -18.81 -49.00 25.45
CA LEU A 67 -19.47 -47.73 25.73
C LEU A 67 -20.83 -47.98 26.44
N GLU A 68 -20.95 -47.63 27.73
CA GLU A 68 -22.24 -47.45 28.39
C GLU A 68 -22.72 -46.01 28.21
N ASN A 69 -23.90 -45.86 27.61
CA ASN A 69 -24.63 -44.60 27.49
C ASN A 69 -25.10 -44.14 28.87
N ALA A 70 -24.52 -43.06 29.38
CA ALA A 70 -25.09 -42.29 30.48
C ALA A 70 -25.28 -40.83 30.02
N THR A 71 -26.54 -40.45 29.90
CA THR A 71 -27.04 -39.13 29.54
C THR A 71 -26.64 -38.14 30.64
N ALA A 72 -25.66 -37.26 30.35
CA ALA A 72 -25.31 -36.13 31.19
C ALA A 72 -25.62 -34.84 30.43
N GLU A 73 -26.50 -34.03 31.01
CA GLU A 73 -26.87 -32.70 30.52
C GLU A 73 -25.62 -31.85 30.27
N ALA A 74 -25.42 -31.42 29.03
CA ALA A 74 -24.32 -30.55 28.64
C ALA A 74 -24.51 -29.18 29.29
N LYS A 75 -23.72 -28.89 30.33
CA LYS A 75 -23.45 -27.50 30.73
C LYS A 75 -22.84 -26.77 29.52
N PRO A 76 -23.27 -25.54 29.19
CA PRO A 76 -22.66 -24.79 28.11
C PRO A 76 -21.16 -24.67 28.38
N GLN A 77 -20.35 -25.12 27.41
CA GLN A 77 -18.91 -24.87 27.43
C GLN A 77 -18.69 -23.36 27.58
N PRO A 78 -17.79 -22.91 28.47
CA PRO A 78 -17.38 -21.51 28.46
C PRO A 78 -16.81 -21.22 27.07
N GLN A 79 -17.40 -20.24 26.38
CA GLN A 79 -16.83 -19.70 25.15
C GLN A 79 -15.34 -19.40 25.42
N PRO A 80 -14.42 -19.73 24.50
CA PRO A 80 -13.05 -19.26 24.61
C PRO A 80 -13.14 -17.73 24.67
N GLN A 81 -12.86 -17.18 25.86
CA GLN A 81 -12.72 -15.74 26.02
C GLN A 81 -11.62 -15.34 25.05
N GLN A 82 -11.97 -14.53 24.05
CA GLN A 82 -10.95 -13.86 23.24
C GLN A 82 -9.99 -13.19 24.23
N PRO A 83 -8.66 -13.37 24.09
CA PRO A 83 -7.72 -12.69 24.95
C PRO A 83 -8.05 -11.21 24.91
N GLN A 84 -8.42 -10.63 26.06
CA GLN A 84 -8.62 -9.20 26.18
C GLN A 84 -7.26 -8.54 25.93
N PHE A 85 -7.03 -8.11 24.70
CA PHE A 85 -5.83 -7.39 24.31
C PHE A 85 -5.79 -6.09 25.10
N HIS A 86 -5.00 -6.08 26.18
CA HIS A 86 -4.72 -4.86 26.92
C HIS A 86 -3.78 -4.03 26.06
N MET A 87 -4.30 -2.94 25.48
CA MET A 87 -3.45 -1.96 24.82
C MET A 87 -2.55 -1.31 25.87
N PRO A 88 -1.23 -1.21 25.62
CA PRO A 88 -0.32 -0.50 26.51
C PRO A 88 -0.76 0.95 26.71
N GLU A 89 -0.46 1.55 27.87
CA GLU A 89 -0.91 2.92 28.23
C GLU A 89 -0.49 4.01 27.23
N ASP A 90 0.62 3.81 26.51
CA ASP A 90 1.10 4.76 25.50
C ASP A 90 0.37 4.66 24.16
N PHE A 91 -0.33 3.54 23.93
CA PHE A 91 -1.18 3.40 22.76
C PHE A 91 -2.46 4.18 22.98
N ILE A 92 -2.68 5.13 22.10
CA ILE A 92 -3.95 5.80 21.98
C ILE A 92 -4.75 5.00 20.97
N LYS A 93 -6.00 4.71 21.30
CA LYS A 93 -6.88 4.11 20.31
C LYS A 93 -7.01 5.09 19.16
N MET A 94 -7.06 4.59 17.92
CA MET A 94 -7.30 5.46 16.78
C MET A 94 -8.62 6.28 16.91
N GLU A 95 -9.58 5.89 17.77
CA GLU A 95 -10.80 6.70 18.08
C GLU A 95 -10.54 8.00 18.81
N ASP A 96 -9.44 8.09 19.54
CA ASP A 96 -9.16 9.20 20.44
C ASP A 96 -8.15 10.19 19.82
N VAL A 97 -7.89 10.05 18.52
CA VAL A 97 -7.12 11.01 17.72
C VAL A 97 -8.06 12.15 17.30
N ALA A 98 -7.62 13.40 17.47
CA ALA A 98 -8.45 14.56 17.14
C ALA A 98 -8.60 14.72 15.62
N ASP A 99 -9.78 15.12 15.18
CA ASP A 99 -10.04 15.54 13.80
C ASP A 99 -9.26 16.86 13.57
N ILE A 100 -8.07 16.78 12.97
CA ILE A 100 -7.32 17.95 12.48
C ILE A 100 -7.73 18.16 11.03
N ASP A 101 -7.97 19.41 10.63
CA ASP A 101 -8.15 19.75 9.22
C ASP A 101 -6.80 19.63 8.50
N ILE A 102 -6.58 18.46 7.91
CA ILE A 102 -5.36 18.07 7.20
C ILE A 102 -5.11 18.97 5.98
N ASP A 103 -6.13 19.64 5.43
CA ASP A 103 -5.98 20.56 4.30
C ASP A 103 -5.40 21.93 4.73
N THR A 104 -5.42 22.24 6.04
CA THR A 104 -4.84 23.49 6.59
C THR A 104 -3.39 23.33 7.08
N MET A 105 -2.81 22.13 7.00
CA MET A 105 -1.43 21.90 7.44
C MET A 105 -0.43 22.46 6.43
N ASP A 106 0.44 23.37 6.91
CA ASP A 106 1.50 24.00 6.11
C ASP A 106 2.54 23.01 5.57
N HIS A 107 2.75 21.89 6.27
CA HIS A 107 3.63 20.81 5.85
C HIS A 107 3.16 19.44 6.34
N LYS A 108 3.51 18.40 5.57
CA LYS A 108 3.23 17.01 5.87
C LYS A 108 4.49 16.19 5.66
N PHE A 109 4.70 15.17 6.49
CA PHE A 109 5.73 14.17 6.23
C PHE A 109 5.32 12.77 6.68
N THR A 110 5.98 11.78 6.10
CA THR A 110 5.98 10.39 6.59
C THR A 110 7.41 9.87 6.61
N MET A 111 7.74 9.01 7.57
CA MET A 111 9.04 8.36 7.68
C MET A 111 8.89 6.95 8.25
N VAL A 112 9.36 5.92 7.54
CA VAL A 112 9.47 4.58 8.12
C VAL A 112 10.66 4.54 9.08
N ILE A 113 10.45 4.00 10.28
CA ILE A 113 11.50 3.79 11.25
C ILE A 113 12.36 2.60 10.80
N LEU A 114 13.64 2.83 10.55
CA LEU A 114 14.61 1.78 10.21
C LEU A 114 15.36 1.30 11.44
N LYS A 115 15.66 2.22 12.37
CA LYS A 115 16.36 1.92 13.63
C LYS A 115 15.83 2.79 14.75
N THR A 116 15.93 2.27 15.96
CA THR A 116 15.48 2.92 17.19
C THR A 116 16.59 2.85 18.24
N LEU A 117 16.78 3.93 18.98
CA LEU A 117 17.65 3.97 20.15
C LEU A 117 16.90 4.66 21.31
N PRO A 118 16.52 3.91 22.36
CA PRO A 118 15.93 4.51 23.56
C PRO A 118 16.92 5.45 24.25
N LEU A 119 16.49 6.68 24.57
CA LEU A 119 17.29 7.70 25.27
C LEU A 119 16.77 7.91 26.70
N GLN A 120 17.26 8.94 27.40
CA GLN A 120 16.73 9.36 28.72
C GLN A 120 15.40 10.13 28.56
N ASP A 121 14.72 10.44 29.66
CA ASP A 121 13.58 11.38 29.70
C ASP A 121 12.44 11.17 28.67
N ASP A 122 11.98 9.91 28.53
CA ASP A 122 10.90 9.51 27.60
C ASP A 122 11.17 9.84 26.13
N GLU A 123 12.45 9.88 25.76
CA GLU A 123 12.92 10.13 24.39
C GLU A 123 13.35 8.85 23.68
N VAL A 124 13.09 8.81 22.38
CA VAL A 124 13.56 7.75 21.47
C VAL A 124 14.17 8.44 20.25
N GLU A 125 15.41 8.10 19.92
CA GLU A 125 15.98 8.42 18.61
C GLU A 125 15.48 7.41 17.60
N VAL A 126 15.02 7.89 16.45
CA VAL A 126 14.60 7.07 15.32
C VAL A 126 15.31 7.53 14.05
N ASN A 127 15.66 6.58 13.20
CA ASN A 127 16.36 6.81 11.94
C ASN A 127 15.46 6.38 10.76
N GLY A 128 15.43 7.14 9.68
CA GLY A 128 14.64 6.80 8.48
C GLY A 128 14.77 7.83 7.36
N ASN A 129 14.02 7.62 6.28
CA ASN A 129 13.90 8.59 5.19
C ASN A 129 12.66 9.46 5.40
N VAL A 130 12.84 10.77 5.56
CA VAL A 130 11.73 11.72 5.61
C VAL A 130 11.25 11.95 4.19
N HIS A 131 9.95 11.74 3.96
CA HIS A 131 9.25 12.10 2.73
C HIS A 131 8.28 13.24 3.03
N GLY A 132 8.48 14.40 2.41
CA GLY A 132 7.88 15.67 2.79
C GLY A 132 8.76 16.46 3.76
N LYS A 133 8.17 17.39 4.50
CA LYS A 133 8.88 18.35 5.36
C LYS A 133 8.53 18.12 6.83
N ILE A 134 9.57 18.08 7.67
CA ILE A 134 9.49 17.92 9.13
C ILE A 134 10.17 19.10 9.82
N GLU A 135 9.64 19.52 10.96
CA GLU A 135 10.17 20.61 11.78
C GLU A 135 10.31 20.22 13.26
N ILE A 136 11.27 20.83 13.95
CA ILE A 136 11.35 20.71 15.42
C ILE A 136 10.08 21.30 16.02
N ASN A 137 9.54 20.61 17.01
CA ASN A 137 8.26 20.85 17.69
C ASN A 137 7.02 20.31 16.99
N ASP A 138 7.13 19.65 15.84
CA ASP A 138 6.00 18.95 15.25
C ASP A 138 5.40 17.95 16.26
N GLU A 139 4.07 18.01 16.43
CA GLU A 139 3.31 16.91 17.03
C GLU A 139 3.23 15.78 16.00
N VAL A 140 3.56 14.57 16.44
CA VAL A 140 3.69 13.41 15.55
C VAL A 140 2.98 12.19 16.09
N TYR A 141 2.65 11.31 15.16
CA TYR A 141 2.02 10.02 15.35
C TYR A 141 3.01 8.94 14.94
N ILE A 142 3.16 7.92 15.79
CA ILE A 142 3.89 6.69 15.47
C ILE A 142 2.85 5.62 15.19
N CYS A 143 2.68 5.32 13.91
CA CYS A 143 1.65 4.43 13.38
C CYS A 143 2.19 3.01 13.21
N CYS A 144 1.38 2.04 13.64
CA CYS A 144 1.58 0.62 13.35
C CYS A 144 0.21 -0.06 13.13
N PRO A 145 0.17 -1.34 12.68
CA PRO A 145 -1.10 -2.00 12.38
C PRO A 145 -2.06 -2.06 13.58
N SER A 146 -1.53 -2.14 14.81
CA SER A 146 -2.31 -2.32 16.03
C SER A 146 -2.73 -1.01 16.72
N GLY A 147 -2.24 0.15 16.28
CA GLY A 147 -2.63 1.42 16.87
C GLY A 147 -1.65 2.56 16.61
N VAL A 148 -1.81 3.64 17.39
CA VAL A 148 -0.97 4.83 17.28
C VAL A 148 -0.46 5.28 18.64
N MET A 149 0.75 5.86 18.64
CA MET A 149 1.28 6.61 19.79
C MET A 149 1.47 8.07 19.39
N LYS A 150 1.30 9.01 20.32
CA LYS A 150 1.58 10.44 20.11
C LYS A 150 2.93 10.81 20.71
N ALA A 151 3.67 11.64 20.00
CA ALA A 151 4.94 12.18 20.47
C ALA A 151 5.16 13.59 19.91
N LYS A 152 6.30 14.18 20.25
CA LYS A 152 6.75 15.47 19.72
C LYS A 152 8.18 15.36 19.22
N VAL A 153 8.48 15.95 18.07
CA VAL A 153 9.85 16.05 17.55
C VAL A 153 10.60 17.11 18.37
N VAL A 154 11.73 16.72 18.98
CA VAL A 154 12.55 17.63 19.80
C VAL A 154 13.93 17.89 19.22
N HIS A 155 14.39 17.03 18.31
CA HIS A 155 15.68 17.18 17.64
C HIS A 155 15.64 16.55 16.25
N ILE A 156 16.38 17.14 15.31
CA ILE A 156 16.53 16.65 13.94
C ILE A 156 17.99 16.80 13.52
N GLU A 157 18.55 15.73 12.96
CA GLU A 157 19.86 15.70 12.31
C GLU A 157 19.74 15.06 10.93
N ASP A 158 20.50 15.59 9.99
CA ASP A 158 20.70 14.92 8.71
C ASP A 158 21.77 13.81 8.82
N ASN A 159 21.97 13.06 7.72
CA ASN A 159 23.00 12.03 7.64
C ASN A 159 24.45 12.55 7.80
N SER A 160 24.68 13.86 7.71
CA SER A 160 25.97 14.50 7.97
C SER A 160 26.16 14.83 9.45
N GLN A 161 25.22 14.45 10.32
CA GLN A 161 25.18 14.74 11.75
C GLN A 161 25.07 16.24 12.05
N ILE A 162 24.52 17.01 11.11
CA ILE A 162 24.29 18.44 11.30
C ILE A 162 22.87 18.61 11.83
N SER A 163 22.76 19.23 13.01
CA SER A 163 21.47 19.58 13.60
C SER A 163 20.76 20.63 12.76
N ALA A 164 19.46 20.42 12.51
CA ALA A 164 18.65 21.31 11.69
C ALA A 164 17.32 21.65 12.39
N GLN A 165 16.75 22.82 12.10
CA GLN A 165 15.42 23.20 12.59
C GLN A 165 14.30 22.55 11.75
N HIS A 166 14.59 22.25 10.49
CA HIS A 166 13.70 21.60 9.55
C HIS A 166 14.48 20.72 8.57
N LEU A 167 13.79 19.77 7.97
CA LEU A 167 14.35 18.81 7.02
C LEU A 167 13.29 18.47 5.97
N GLU A 168 13.69 18.22 4.72
CA GLU A 168 12.77 17.88 3.64
C GLU A 168 13.38 16.83 2.72
N ASP A 169 12.61 15.80 2.39
CA ASP A 169 12.92 14.74 1.39
C ASP A 169 14.32 14.14 1.51
N LYS A 170 14.74 13.79 2.74
CA LYS A 170 16.05 13.20 3.00
C LYS A 170 16.08 12.29 4.22
N ALA A 171 17.11 11.45 4.26
CA ALA A 171 17.42 10.63 5.41
C ALA A 171 17.77 11.47 6.65
N ALA A 172 17.26 11.02 7.79
CA ALA A 172 17.24 11.76 9.04
C ALA A 172 17.45 10.86 10.24
N ARG A 173 18.01 11.47 11.29
CA ARG A 173 17.87 11.02 12.67
C ARG A 173 17.03 12.05 13.41
N ILE A 174 15.96 11.61 14.03
CA ILE A 174 15.10 12.50 14.81
C ILE A 174 14.94 11.94 16.21
N VAL A 175 14.84 12.84 17.19
CA VAL A 175 14.47 12.48 18.55
C VAL A 175 13.02 12.85 18.77
N ILE A 176 12.23 11.85 19.15
CA ILE A 176 10.84 12.00 19.53
C ILE A 176 10.70 11.87 21.04
N LYS A 177 9.86 12.72 21.63
CA LYS A 177 9.62 12.79 23.08
C LYS A 177 8.15 12.52 23.41
N GLY A 178 7.91 11.88 24.55
CA GLY A 178 6.57 11.66 25.10
C GLY A 178 6.10 10.21 25.08
N ILE A 179 7.01 9.26 24.81
CA ILE A 179 6.71 7.83 24.83
C ILE A 179 7.25 7.23 26.13
N LYS A 180 6.36 6.84 27.06
CA LYS A 180 6.78 6.31 28.36
C LYS A 180 7.43 4.94 28.21
N ASN A 181 6.77 4.03 27.48
CA ASN A 181 7.30 2.71 27.16
C ASN A 181 7.99 2.71 25.79
N LYS A 182 9.25 3.15 25.82
CA LYS A 182 10.13 3.25 24.64
C LYS A 182 10.32 1.94 23.86
N GLN A 183 10.08 0.79 24.48
CA GLN A 183 10.18 -0.53 23.82
C GLN A 183 9.06 -0.77 22.81
N LEU A 184 7.99 0.04 22.84
CA LEU A 184 6.88 -0.04 21.90
C LEU A 184 7.22 0.59 20.55
N VAL A 185 8.22 1.48 20.49
CA VAL A 185 8.69 2.06 19.23
C VAL A 185 9.66 1.09 18.59
N ALA A 186 9.31 0.57 17.43
CA ALA A 186 10.08 -0.46 16.75
C ALA A 186 10.31 -0.10 15.26
N PRO A 187 11.30 -0.73 14.61
CA PRO A 187 11.44 -0.65 13.16
C PRO A 187 10.15 -1.04 12.43
N LEU A 188 10.00 -0.50 11.21
CA LEU A 188 8.86 -0.68 10.29
C LEU A 188 7.54 -0.02 10.73
N MET A 189 7.52 0.69 11.86
CA MET A 189 6.48 1.68 12.16
C MET A 189 6.69 2.95 11.33
N VAL A 190 5.67 3.79 11.19
CA VAL A 190 5.76 5.08 10.48
C VAL A 190 5.59 6.24 11.45
N VAL A 191 6.52 7.18 11.42
CA VAL A 191 6.38 8.49 12.08
C VAL A 191 5.82 9.50 11.07
N THR A 192 4.82 10.26 11.47
CA THR A 192 4.19 11.27 10.61
C THR A 192 3.54 12.37 11.45
N ASN A 193 3.44 13.58 10.92
CA ASN A 193 2.59 14.63 11.51
C ASN A 193 1.14 14.56 11.00
N VAL A 194 0.84 13.69 10.04
CA VAL A 194 -0.52 13.48 9.54
C VAL A 194 -1.26 12.56 10.53
N PRO A 195 -2.39 12.99 11.11
CA PRO A 195 -3.16 12.14 12.01
C PRO A 195 -3.76 10.96 11.25
N PRO A 196 -3.67 9.73 11.78
CA PRO A 196 -4.37 8.59 11.17
C PRO A 196 -5.88 8.75 11.32
N MET A 197 -6.63 8.52 10.25
CA MET A 197 -8.09 8.60 10.28
C MET A 197 -8.71 7.24 10.62
N LYS A 198 -9.67 7.25 11.55
CA LYS A 198 -10.25 6.03 12.14
C LYS A 198 -11.48 5.50 11.39
N ILE A 199 -12.32 6.39 10.88
CA ILE A 199 -13.60 6.06 10.23
C ILE A 199 -13.72 6.98 9.04
N ILE A 200 -13.85 6.39 7.85
CA ILE A 200 -14.26 7.12 6.66
C ILE A 200 -15.74 7.46 6.86
N LYS A 201 -16.04 8.61 7.48
CA LYS A 201 -17.42 9.11 7.61
C LYS A 201 -17.91 9.64 6.27
N SER A 202 -16.99 10.16 5.47
CA SER A 202 -17.18 10.62 4.10
C SER A 202 -15.99 10.18 3.25
N PRO A 203 -16.14 9.99 1.93
CA PRO A 203 -15.00 9.81 1.03
C PRO A 203 -13.98 10.97 1.06
N ASN A 204 -14.38 12.13 1.58
CA ASN A 204 -13.48 13.29 1.82
C ASN A 204 -12.56 13.09 3.02
N ASP A 205 -12.80 12.07 3.86
CA ASP A 205 -12.11 11.81 5.13
C ASP A 205 -11.07 10.67 4.99
N VAL A 206 -10.51 10.47 3.80
CA VAL A 206 -9.54 9.38 3.58
C VAL A 206 -8.12 9.88 3.71
N GLU A 207 -7.48 9.51 4.83
CA GLU A 207 -6.05 9.70 5.07
C GLU A 207 -5.48 8.48 5.78
N ASN A 208 -4.52 7.81 5.12
CA ASN A 208 -3.83 6.65 5.63
C ASN A 208 -2.31 6.86 5.63
N PRO A 209 -1.79 7.62 6.61
CA PRO A 209 -0.38 7.97 6.63
C PRO A 209 0.53 6.77 6.89
N PHE A 210 0.02 5.71 7.51
CA PHE A 210 0.80 4.48 7.72
C PHE A 210 1.08 3.78 6.40
N LEU A 211 0.04 3.45 5.63
CA LEU A 211 0.23 2.83 4.31
C LEU A 211 0.97 3.76 3.35
N LYS A 212 0.70 5.07 3.40
CA LYS A 212 1.43 6.07 2.62
C LYS A 212 2.93 6.02 2.89
N GLY A 213 3.34 6.03 4.16
CA GLY A 213 4.74 5.95 4.55
C GLY A 213 5.40 4.65 4.09
N LEU A 214 4.72 3.52 4.26
CA LEU A 214 5.19 2.23 3.76
C LEU A 214 5.32 2.21 2.22
N ILE A 215 4.40 2.82 1.47
CA ILE A 215 4.52 2.84 0.01
C ILE A 215 5.77 3.60 -0.45
N ARG A 216 6.08 4.72 0.21
CA ARG A 216 7.22 5.58 -0.16
C ARG A 216 8.57 4.89 -0.07
N ASP A 217 8.72 3.92 0.84
CA ASP A 217 9.99 3.19 1.03
C ASP A 217 10.04 1.82 0.34
N VAL A 218 8.99 1.39 -0.40
CA VAL A 218 9.03 0.14 -1.18
C VAL A 218 10.25 0.04 -2.11
N PRO A 219 10.65 1.09 -2.87
CA PRO A 219 11.84 1.00 -3.73
C PRO A 219 13.13 0.65 -3.00
N PHE A 220 13.21 0.94 -1.69
CA PHE A 220 14.41 0.72 -0.88
C PHE A 220 14.33 -0.54 -0.02
N LEU A 221 13.13 -0.94 0.40
CA LEU A 221 12.91 -2.01 1.39
C LEU A 221 12.22 -3.26 0.82
N ASN A 222 11.93 -3.32 -0.48
CA ASN A 222 11.22 -4.47 -1.08
C ASN A 222 11.95 -5.83 -0.96
N GLN A 223 13.25 -5.84 -0.62
CA GLN A 223 14.01 -7.07 -0.38
C GLN A 223 13.87 -7.58 1.06
N ASP A 224 13.33 -6.79 1.99
CA ASP A 224 13.07 -7.22 3.37
C ASP A 224 11.72 -7.96 3.44
N PRO A 225 11.71 -9.27 3.75
CA PRO A 225 10.47 -10.04 3.83
C PRO A 225 9.53 -9.54 4.93
N ASN A 226 10.05 -9.06 6.07
CA ASN A 226 9.21 -8.56 7.16
C ASN A 226 8.50 -7.27 6.73
N TYR A 227 9.22 -6.41 6.03
CA TYR A 227 8.64 -5.21 5.45
C TYR A 227 7.55 -5.53 4.44
N MET A 228 7.84 -6.40 3.48
CA MET A 228 6.86 -6.77 2.45
C MET A 228 5.66 -7.52 3.02
N ASN A 229 5.80 -8.25 4.13
CA ASN A 229 4.68 -8.83 4.86
C ASN A 229 3.76 -7.76 5.45
N ILE A 230 4.32 -6.71 6.07
CA ILE A 230 3.54 -5.58 6.60
C ILE A 230 2.86 -4.83 5.46
N VAL A 231 3.58 -4.53 4.37
CA VAL A 231 2.99 -3.90 3.18
C VAL A 231 1.82 -4.73 2.66
N SER A 232 2.03 -6.03 2.43
CA SER A 232 0.99 -6.95 1.93
C SER A 232 -0.23 -7.02 2.84
N PHE A 233 0.00 -7.10 4.16
CA PHE A 233 -1.07 -7.06 5.15
C PHE A 233 -1.86 -5.76 5.05
N MET A 234 -1.18 -4.61 5.06
CA MET A 234 -1.84 -3.31 4.95
C MET A 234 -2.55 -3.14 3.61
N LEU A 235 -2.01 -3.66 2.51
CA LEU A 235 -2.68 -3.61 1.20
C LEU A 235 -4.06 -4.29 1.24
N CYS A 236 -4.17 -5.42 1.93
CA CYS A 236 -5.40 -6.21 1.95
C CYS A 236 -6.45 -5.70 2.96
N HIS A 237 -6.03 -4.93 3.96
CA HIS A 237 -6.85 -4.57 5.14
C HIS A 237 -7.26 -3.10 5.19
N ASN A 238 -6.83 -2.29 4.24
CA ASN A 238 -7.19 -0.89 4.18
C ASN A 238 -8.37 -0.62 3.25
N ILE A 239 -8.99 0.53 3.50
CA ILE A 239 -9.93 1.15 2.56
C ILE A 239 -9.17 2.24 1.80
N TYR A 240 -9.45 2.30 0.52
CA TYR A 240 -8.92 3.27 -0.43
C TYR A 240 -10.04 4.19 -0.91
N VAL A 241 -9.68 5.26 -1.61
CA VAL A 241 -10.60 5.97 -2.49
C VAL A 241 -10.35 5.54 -3.93
N ALA A 242 -11.43 5.32 -4.67
CA ALA A 242 -11.39 5.15 -6.11
C ALA A 242 -12.19 6.28 -6.81
N PRO A 243 -11.66 6.88 -7.88
CA PRO A 243 -12.39 7.81 -8.74
C PRO A 243 -13.33 7.00 -9.65
N VAL A 244 -14.63 7.21 -9.51
CA VAL A 244 -15.63 6.58 -10.37
C VAL A 244 -16.63 7.60 -10.88
N ILE A 245 -17.16 7.39 -12.07
CA ILE A 245 -18.28 8.19 -12.58
C ILE A 245 -19.54 7.36 -12.36
N VAL A 246 -20.44 7.88 -11.53
CA VAL A 246 -21.74 7.23 -11.26
C VAL A 246 -22.77 7.80 -12.22
N ARG A 247 -23.56 6.92 -12.84
CA ARG A 247 -24.72 7.33 -13.64
C ARG A 247 -26.00 6.65 -13.15
N ASP A 248 -27.10 7.37 -13.21
CA ASP A 248 -28.44 6.81 -12.99
C ASP A 248 -28.92 5.96 -14.18
N GLU A 249 -30.12 5.39 -14.07
CA GLU A 249 -30.77 4.58 -15.12
C GLU A 249 -30.91 5.32 -16.46
N GLU A 250 -30.98 6.65 -16.43
CA GLU A 250 -31.13 7.52 -17.60
C GLU A 250 -29.77 7.90 -18.22
N GLY A 251 -28.66 7.47 -17.60
CA GLY A 251 -27.29 7.72 -18.03
C GLY A 251 -26.76 9.10 -17.64
N LYS A 252 -27.47 9.84 -16.78
CA LYS A 252 -27.04 11.14 -16.27
C LYS A 252 -26.00 10.93 -15.18
N VAL A 253 -24.94 11.74 -15.21
CA VAL A 253 -23.87 11.68 -14.21
C VAL A 253 -24.34 12.26 -12.89
N LEU A 254 -24.05 11.56 -11.79
CA LEU A 254 -24.38 11.97 -10.42
C LEU A 254 -23.19 12.67 -9.77
N THR A 255 -23.47 13.66 -8.93
CA THR A 255 -22.45 14.39 -8.15
C THR A 255 -22.14 13.67 -6.84
N GLN A 256 -21.03 14.04 -6.19
CA GLN A 256 -20.67 13.49 -4.87
C GLN A 256 -21.76 13.71 -3.82
N GLU A 257 -22.39 14.89 -3.81
CA GLU A 257 -23.50 15.24 -2.91
C GLU A 257 -24.67 14.26 -3.08
N ILE A 258 -25.09 14.02 -4.32
CA ILE A 258 -26.19 13.09 -4.62
C ILE A 258 -25.83 11.66 -4.20
N VAL A 259 -24.58 11.24 -4.42
CA VAL A 259 -24.10 9.91 -4.03
C VAL A 259 -24.01 9.75 -2.51
N ASN A 260 -23.59 10.80 -1.78
CA ASN A 260 -23.51 10.79 -0.32
C ASN A 260 -24.90 10.83 0.34
N GLU A 261 -25.86 11.54 -0.27
CA GLU A 261 -27.25 11.61 0.18
C GLU A 261 -28.07 10.36 -0.19
N ALA A 262 -27.48 9.42 -0.95
CA ALA A 262 -28.15 8.25 -1.48
C ALA A 262 -28.46 7.18 -0.42
N HIS A 263 -29.32 7.51 0.53
CA HIS A 263 -30.30 6.58 1.08
C HIS A 263 -31.49 6.35 0.11
N GLY A 264 -31.43 6.86 -1.14
CA GLY A 264 -32.61 6.98 -1.99
C GLY A 264 -32.41 7.05 -3.52
N ILE A 265 -31.30 6.57 -4.11
CA ILE A 265 -31.29 6.33 -5.57
C ILE A 265 -32.29 5.20 -5.85
N LYS A 266 -33.49 5.57 -6.31
CA LYS A 266 -34.52 4.62 -6.73
C LYS A 266 -34.20 4.19 -8.16
N GLY A 267 -33.63 2.99 -8.31
CA GLY A 267 -33.30 2.41 -9.61
C GLY A 267 -31.91 1.77 -9.65
N GLY A 268 -31.58 1.16 -10.78
CA GLY A 268 -30.23 0.74 -11.13
C GLY A 268 -29.31 1.95 -11.36
N TRP A 269 -28.01 1.70 -11.23
CA TRP A 269 -26.97 2.68 -11.47
C TRP A 269 -25.79 1.97 -12.13
N THR A 270 -24.98 2.73 -12.86
CA THR A 270 -23.77 2.21 -13.51
C THR A 270 -22.54 2.93 -12.96
N LEU A 271 -21.48 2.16 -12.73
CA LEU A 271 -20.15 2.66 -12.41
C LEU A 271 -19.27 2.62 -13.65
N ASP A 272 -18.80 3.79 -14.08
CA ASP A 272 -17.73 3.89 -15.06
C ASP A 272 -16.41 4.21 -14.34
N VAL A 273 -15.35 3.46 -14.64
CA VAL A 273 -14.01 3.71 -14.11
C VAL A 273 -13.08 4.17 -15.22
N LYS A 274 -12.32 5.23 -14.95
CA LYS A 274 -11.25 5.68 -15.83
C LYS A 274 -9.95 4.95 -15.47
N TRP A 275 -9.73 3.82 -16.13
CA TRP A 275 -8.51 3.04 -16.02
C TRP A 275 -7.31 3.83 -16.54
N LEU A 276 -6.20 3.78 -15.82
CA LEU A 276 -4.94 4.31 -16.30
C LEU A 276 -4.33 3.30 -17.28
N ILE A 277 -3.88 3.78 -18.42
CA ILE A 277 -3.33 2.92 -19.47
C ILE A 277 -1.82 3.14 -19.49
N SER A 278 -1.07 2.14 -19.03
CA SER A 278 0.38 2.11 -19.21
C SER A 278 0.73 1.42 -20.53
N ASP A 279 2.03 1.34 -20.83
CA ASP A 279 2.51 0.64 -22.04
C ASP A 279 2.06 -0.83 -22.04
N ASP A 280 2.07 -1.49 -20.88
CA ASP A 280 1.88 -2.94 -20.77
C ASP A 280 0.58 -3.39 -20.08
N ALA A 281 -0.13 -2.48 -19.40
CA ALA A 281 -1.26 -2.83 -18.55
C ALA A 281 -2.34 -1.74 -18.45
N MET A 282 -3.55 -2.16 -18.09
CA MET A 282 -4.58 -1.27 -17.58
C MET A 282 -4.57 -1.29 -16.05
N MET A 283 -4.46 -0.13 -15.42
CA MET A 283 -4.26 0.00 -13.98
C MET A 283 -5.48 0.68 -13.35
N PHE A 284 -6.07 0.00 -12.37
CA PHE A 284 -7.13 0.55 -11.55
C PHE A 284 -6.54 1.52 -10.52
N PRO A 285 -6.89 2.82 -10.54
CA PRO A 285 -6.33 3.78 -9.60
C PRO A 285 -6.99 3.70 -8.22
N LEU A 286 -6.17 3.60 -7.17
CA LEU A 286 -6.55 3.63 -5.76
C LEU A 286 -5.76 4.71 -5.03
N PHE A 287 -6.35 5.36 -4.03
CA PHE A 287 -5.72 6.45 -3.30
C PHE A 287 -5.80 6.25 -1.79
N THR A 288 -4.71 6.58 -1.09
CA THR A 288 -4.61 6.52 0.38
C THR A 288 -4.86 7.85 1.06
N ASP A 289 -4.89 8.93 0.30
CA ASP A 289 -4.98 10.31 0.78
C ASP A 289 -5.57 11.24 -0.29
N HIS A 290 -6.15 12.35 0.17
CA HIS A 290 -6.84 13.32 -0.68
C HIS A 290 -5.86 14.04 -1.62
N ARG A 291 -4.62 14.29 -1.18
CA ARG A 291 -3.59 14.93 -2.00
C ARG A 291 -3.29 14.12 -3.26
N SER A 292 -3.06 12.82 -3.14
CA SER A 292 -2.80 11.97 -4.30
C SER A 292 -4.03 11.86 -5.22
N TYR A 293 -5.23 11.79 -4.65
CA TYR A 293 -6.47 11.82 -5.44
C TYR A 293 -6.60 13.10 -6.26
N ASN A 294 -6.41 14.27 -5.64
CA ASN A 294 -6.51 15.56 -6.33
C ASN A 294 -5.45 15.72 -7.40
N THR A 295 -4.22 15.29 -7.12
CA THR A 295 -3.14 15.26 -8.11
C THR A 295 -3.53 14.42 -9.33
N TYR A 296 -4.16 13.25 -9.11
CA TYR A 296 -4.70 12.44 -10.20
C TYR A 296 -5.78 13.18 -10.99
N ILE A 297 -6.75 13.81 -10.32
CA ILE A 297 -7.81 14.56 -11.00
C ILE A 297 -7.23 15.70 -11.85
N GLU A 298 -6.28 16.48 -11.33
CA GLU A 298 -5.59 17.53 -12.08
C GLU A 298 -4.85 16.98 -13.30
N LYS A 299 -4.07 15.90 -13.13
CA LYS A 299 -3.32 15.26 -14.23
C LYS A 299 -4.25 14.67 -15.30
N MET A 300 -5.39 14.12 -14.88
CA MET A 300 -6.40 13.63 -15.81
C MET A 300 -7.07 14.77 -16.58
N LYS A 301 -7.31 15.94 -15.95
CA LYS A 301 -7.81 17.14 -16.65
C LYS A 301 -6.83 17.63 -17.72
N GLU A 302 -5.53 17.67 -17.39
CA GLU A 302 -4.47 18.07 -18.33
C GLU A 302 -4.38 17.16 -19.56
N SER A 303 -4.64 15.86 -19.38
CA SER A 303 -4.45 14.85 -20.45
C SER A 303 -5.69 14.58 -21.30
N ALA A 304 -6.90 14.85 -20.80
CA ALA A 304 -8.12 14.33 -21.42
C ALA A 304 -8.83 15.24 -22.42
N GLY A 305 -8.51 16.54 -22.53
CA GLY A 305 -9.23 17.48 -23.42
C GLY A 305 -10.77 17.52 -23.22
N ALA A 306 -11.26 16.91 -22.13
CA ALA A 306 -12.66 16.68 -21.81
C ALA A 306 -12.85 17.05 -20.34
N GLU A 307 -12.86 18.36 -20.10
CA GLU A 307 -12.99 18.97 -18.77
C GLU A 307 -14.19 18.43 -17.96
N THR A 308 -15.25 17.92 -18.61
CA THR A 308 -16.55 17.67 -17.96
C THR A 308 -16.77 16.28 -17.36
N GLU A 309 -16.13 15.20 -17.82
CA GLU A 309 -16.39 13.85 -17.27
C GLU A 309 -15.49 13.51 -16.08
N ILE A 310 -14.25 13.98 -16.06
CA ILE A 310 -13.33 13.73 -14.93
C ILE A 310 -13.71 14.58 -13.72
N GLU A 311 -14.22 15.80 -13.94
CA GLU A 311 -14.79 16.65 -12.89
C GLU A 311 -16.00 16.04 -12.18
N ALA A 312 -16.71 15.16 -12.87
CA ALA A 312 -17.87 14.48 -12.33
C ALA A 312 -17.52 13.13 -11.69
N SER A 313 -16.23 12.81 -11.54
CA SER A 313 -15.81 11.65 -10.77
C SER A 313 -16.16 11.86 -9.30
N VAL A 314 -16.82 10.88 -8.72
CA VAL A 314 -17.06 10.81 -7.29
C VAL A 314 -16.00 9.92 -6.65
N MET A 315 -15.62 10.26 -5.43
CA MET A 315 -14.83 9.44 -4.55
C MET A 315 -15.73 8.38 -3.93
N LEU A 316 -15.41 7.10 -4.19
CA LEU A 316 -16.01 5.97 -3.48
C LEU A 316 -14.99 5.28 -2.58
N PRO A 317 -15.34 4.95 -1.33
CA PRO A 317 -14.55 4.07 -0.50
C PRO A 317 -14.50 2.69 -1.15
N MET A 318 -13.32 2.11 -1.27
CA MET A 318 -13.09 0.84 -1.95
C MET A 318 -12.13 -0.02 -1.14
N SER A 319 -12.55 -1.25 -0.82
CA SER A 319 -11.62 -2.23 -0.25
C SER A 319 -10.70 -2.81 -1.32
N PHE A 320 -9.62 -3.47 -0.90
CA PHE A 320 -8.77 -4.23 -1.82
C PHE A 320 -9.56 -5.32 -2.57
N GLN A 321 -10.49 -5.99 -1.89
CA GLN A 321 -11.30 -7.06 -2.46
C GLN A 321 -12.27 -6.52 -3.53
N ASP A 322 -12.84 -5.32 -3.32
CA ASP A 322 -13.68 -4.66 -4.33
C ASP A 322 -12.86 -4.32 -5.57
N ALA A 323 -11.69 -3.69 -5.40
CA ALA A 323 -10.79 -3.36 -6.50
C ALA A 323 -10.31 -4.62 -7.24
N LEU A 324 -10.05 -5.71 -6.51
CA LEU A 324 -9.69 -7.01 -7.07
C LEU A 324 -10.81 -7.58 -7.93
N ALA A 325 -12.05 -7.54 -7.44
CA ALA A 325 -13.21 -8.00 -8.19
C ALA A 325 -13.40 -7.18 -9.48
N MET A 326 -13.22 -5.85 -9.43
CA MET A 326 -13.28 -4.98 -10.62
C MET A 326 -12.16 -5.31 -11.63
N THR A 327 -10.95 -5.58 -11.13
CA THR A 327 -9.80 -5.98 -11.96
C THR A 327 -9.99 -7.34 -12.60
N GLN A 328 -10.49 -8.32 -11.87
CA GLN A 328 -10.81 -9.64 -12.41
C GLN A 328 -11.99 -9.58 -13.41
N HIS A 329 -12.99 -8.73 -13.15
CA HIS A 329 -14.11 -8.52 -14.05
C HIS A 329 -13.66 -8.00 -15.42
N ILE A 330 -12.76 -7.01 -15.47
CA ILE A 330 -12.24 -6.52 -16.75
C ILE A 330 -11.39 -7.57 -17.48
N GLN A 331 -10.59 -8.34 -16.75
CA GLN A 331 -9.77 -9.41 -17.33
C GLN A 331 -10.62 -10.54 -17.94
N THR A 332 -11.76 -10.86 -17.33
CA THR A 332 -12.61 -12.02 -17.71
C THR A 332 -13.74 -11.65 -18.66
N ASN A 333 -14.52 -10.62 -18.36
CA ASN A 333 -15.76 -10.32 -19.07
C ASN A 333 -15.56 -9.44 -20.30
N ILE A 334 -14.63 -8.48 -20.26
CA ILE A 334 -14.32 -7.67 -21.45
C ILE A 334 -13.59 -8.51 -22.51
N ALA A 335 -12.78 -9.50 -22.09
CA ALA A 335 -12.20 -10.49 -22.99
C ALA A 335 -13.26 -11.36 -23.70
N GLN A 336 -14.39 -11.66 -23.04
CA GLN A 336 -15.44 -12.54 -23.56
C GLN A 336 -16.57 -11.81 -24.32
N GLU A 337 -17.02 -10.65 -23.87
CA GLU A 337 -18.15 -9.92 -24.47
C GLU A 337 -17.76 -9.08 -25.71
N THR A 338 -16.47 -8.85 -25.91
CA THR A 338 -15.96 -7.88 -26.90
C THR A 338 -14.77 -8.35 -27.72
N GLU A 339 -14.55 -9.66 -27.84
CA GLU A 339 -13.44 -10.27 -28.61
C GLU A 339 -13.31 -9.72 -30.05
N ASN A 340 -14.43 -9.26 -30.64
CA ASN A 340 -14.52 -8.65 -31.97
C ASN A 340 -14.53 -7.09 -32.01
N LYS A 341 -14.41 -6.40 -30.87
CA LYS A 341 -14.56 -4.92 -30.77
C LYS A 341 -13.44 -4.19 -30.01
N ILE A 342 -12.58 -4.92 -29.29
CA ILE A 342 -11.41 -4.33 -28.62
C ILE A 342 -10.24 -4.33 -29.60
N PRO A 343 -9.57 -3.17 -29.82
CA PRO A 343 -8.34 -3.14 -30.62
C PRO A 343 -7.28 -4.07 -30.01
N GLU A 344 -6.55 -4.79 -30.86
CA GLU A 344 -5.60 -5.84 -30.45
C GLU A 344 -4.57 -5.33 -29.43
N GLU A 345 -4.14 -4.07 -29.57
CA GLU A 345 -3.22 -3.38 -28.65
C GLU A 345 -3.72 -3.28 -27.20
N TYR A 346 -5.04 -3.28 -26.97
CA TYR A 346 -5.62 -3.22 -25.62
C TYR A 346 -5.89 -4.59 -25.03
N LYS A 347 -6.00 -5.65 -25.86
CA LYS A 347 -6.27 -7.01 -25.35
C LYS A 347 -5.18 -7.47 -24.39
N GLN A 348 -3.91 -7.26 -24.77
CA GLN A 348 -2.78 -7.61 -23.92
C GLN A 348 -2.78 -6.78 -22.62
N LYS A 349 -3.08 -5.48 -22.71
CA LYS A 349 -3.14 -4.59 -21.54
C LYS A 349 -4.26 -4.97 -20.56
N ILE A 350 -5.42 -5.40 -21.09
CA ILE A 350 -6.55 -5.90 -20.29
C ILE A 350 -6.16 -7.20 -19.60
N GLN A 351 -5.52 -8.13 -20.31
CA GLN A 351 -5.06 -9.40 -19.70
C GLN A 351 -4.02 -9.18 -18.60
N ASN A 352 -3.25 -8.09 -18.70
CA ASN A 352 -2.26 -7.65 -17.73
C ASN A 352 -2.82 -6.65 -16.70
N ALA A 353 -4.14 -6.44 -16.65
CA ALA A 353 -4.72 -5.43 -15.79
C ALA A 353 -4.32 -5.62 -14.32
N GLY A 354 -4.05 -4.52 -13.64
CA GLY A 354 -3.62 -4.47 -12.25
C GLY A 354 -4.20 -3.28 -11.52
N MET A 355 -3.58 -2.90 -10.40
CA MET A 355 -3.97 -1.74 -9.62
C MET A 355 -2.76 -0.83 -9.41
N VAL A 356 -2.99 0.46 -9.26
CA VAL A 356 -1.95 1.42 -8.90
C VAL A 356 -2.41 2.23 -7.69
N ILE A 357 -1.59 2.27 -6.65
CA ILE A 357 -1.86 3.06 -5.46
C ILE A 357 -1.11 4.39 -5.57
N ASN A 358 -1.85 5.48 -5.32
CA ASN A 358 -1.41 6.86 -5.44
C ASN A 358 -0.77 7.13 -6.80
N ALA A 359 -1.56 6.96 -7.85
CA ALA A 359 -1.11 7.30 -9.20
C ALA A 359 -0.53 8.74 -9.22
N TYR A 360 0.61 8.90 -9.88
CA TYR A 360 1.40 10.15 -9.98
C TYR A 360 2.18 10.58 -8.74
N ASP A 361 2.17 9.82 -7.65
CA ASP A 361 3.15 9.98 -6.60
C ASP A 361 4.55 9.51 -7.05
N ASN A 362 5.58 9.99 -6.33
CA ASN A 362 6.96 9.54 -6.49
C ASN A 362 7.55 9.02 -5.15
N PRO A 363 7.60 7.71 -4.92
CA PRO A 363 7.07 6.64 -5.77
C PRO A 363 5.55 6.47 -5.65
N ASN A 364 4.93 5.95 -6.70
CA ASN A 364 3.64 5.26 -6.64
C ASN A 364 3.87 3.76 -6.42
N LEU A 365 2.81 2.98 -6.16
CA LEU A 365 2.91 1.53 -6.05
C LEU A 365 2.05 0.84 -7.10
N ASN A 366 2.71 0.24 -8.09
CA ASN A 366 2.06 -0.62 -9.08
C ASN A 366 1.91 -2.04 -8.53
N LEU A 367 0.67 -2.48 -8.42
CA LEU A 367 0.30 -3.87 -8.15
C LEU A 367 -0.02 -4.52 -9.49
N ASP A 368 1.02 -5.03 -10.15
CA ASP A 368 0.84 -5.77 -11.38
C ASP A 368 0.11 -7.10 -11.15
N LYS A 369 -0.30 -7.75 -12.24
CA LYS A 369 -0.99 -9.03 -12.20
C LYS A 369 -0.22 -10.10 -11.42
N ASN A 370 1.10 -10.16 -11.54
CA ASN A 370 1.91 -11.18 -10.88
C ASN A 370 1.98 -10.91 -9.38
N PHE A 371 2.18 -9.66 -8.98
CA PHE A 371 2.13 -9.24 -7.59
C PHE A 371 0.79 -9.58 -6.96
N ILE A 372 -0.32 -9.19 -7.62
CA ILE A 372 -1.68 -9.48 -7.15
C ILE A 372 -1.87 -11.00 -7.01
N ASN A 373 -1.49 -11.78 -8.03
CA ASN A 373 -1.62 -13.23 -7.99
C ASN A 373 -0.82 -13.85 -6.84
N ASN A 374 0.43 -13.44 -6.64
CA ASN A 374 1.27 -13.94 -5.56
C ASN A 374 0.68 -13.57 -4.19
N LEU A 375 0.15 -12.36 -4.05
CA LEU A 375 -0.49 -11.90 -2.83
C LEU A 375 -1.75 -12.73 -2.52
N ILE A 376 -2.67 -12.85 -3.47
CA ILE A 376 -3.94 -13.55 -3.22
C ILE A 376 -3.77 -15.06 -3.12
N THR A 377 -2.74 -15.66 -3.73
CA THR A 377 -2.46 -17.11 -3.60
C THR A 377 -1.63 -17.46 -2.37
N SER A 378 -1.12 -16.45 -1.64
CA SER A 378 -0.39 -16.68 -0.40
C SER A 378 -1.24 -17.39 0.65
N GLU A 379 -0.59 -18.20 1.49
CA GLU A 379 -1.26 -18.94 2.56
C GLU A 379 -2.02 -17.99 3.50
N GLY A 380 -1.39 -16.88 3.91
CA GLY A 380 -2.01 -15.90 4.81
C GLY A 380 -3.29 -15.29 4.23
N TYR A 381 -3.26 -14.84 2.97
CA TYR A 381 -4.46 -14.30 2.31
C TYR A 381 -5.57 -15.35 2.21
N GLN A 382 -5.22 -16.58 1.81
CA GLN A 382 -6.19 -17.66 1.67
C GLN A 382 -6.83 -18.04 3.00
N GLN A 383 -6.05 -18.06 4.09
CA GLN A 383 -6.55 -18.33 5.44
C GLN A 383 -7.55 -17.26 5.91
N GLU A 384 -7.28 -15.99 5.61
CA GLU A 384 -8.06 -14.87 6.11
C GLU A 384 -9.33 -14.59 5.29
N PHE A 385 -9.23 -14.63 3.96
CA PHE A 385 -10.30 -14.17 3.07
C PHE A 385 -11.05 -15.30 2.34
N ASN A 386 -10.45 -16.49 2.20
CA ASN A 386 -11.04 -17.59 1.43
C ASN A 386 -11.44 -18.82 2.26
N GLN A 387 -11.13 -18.86 3.56
CA GLN A 387 -11.70 -19.87 4.43
C GLN A 387 -13.18 -19.58 4.66
N LYS A 388 -14.03 -20.42 4.07
CA LYS A 388 -15.46 -20.51 4.41
C LYS A 388 -15.58 -20.67 5.92
N LYS A 389 -16.06 -19.63 6.61
CA LYS A 389 -16.66 -19.79 7.93
C LYS A 389 -18.02 -20.45 7.81
#